data_AF-A0A964JQY0-F1
#
_entry.id   AF-A0A964JQY0-F1
#
_cell.length_a   1.000
_cell.length_b   1.000
_cell.length_c   1.000
_cell.angle_alpha   90.00
_cell.angle_beta   90.00
_cell.angle_gamma   90.00
#
_symmetry.space_group_name_H-M   'P 1'
#
loop_
_entity.id
_entity.type
_entity.pdbx_description
1 polymer ?
#
loop_
_entity_poly.entity_id
_entity_poly.type
_entity_poly.pdbx_seq_one_letter_code
_entity_poly.pdbx_strand_id
1 'polypeptide(L)'
;MLIGASGLAATQPATPASAQSATESAPTSRPASRTTLAPTTVAEAETAGYQGRPADERGGSLLGGLVGLGPGFFVHGLGHAYVGEEATAWALFGVELVGLALMATGGLFSGEAKNSGEEGPLRRALLHSGTLLFLGSFTADVLGAFNGSEPFSPDSTRTEGAVFSIAYRYANDPKTQLRHHLVAALEANFQRLSIRPSLDLETALDERRYALDVGLRVLKGDDPHDHLELGARGRRLEIPTEGTAARSLEGYAKWKVNLGHIFRTTRGLFLVNRLALGLEQYQLAAKLGDTPPPLAESDFDSPYLALSSGLEVNTGKDTHLALSFVQDSTAEVPAAGLDSGFLELRLEHRYGKATEIQVELQAGDGWSAFLGVGYAL
;
A
#
# COMPACT_ATOMS: atom_id res chain seq x y z
N MET A 1 -44.57 6.40 -37.65
CA MET A 1 -44.65 7.44 -38.71
C MET A 1 -43.38 7.37 -39.53
N LEU A 2 -43.51 7.56 -40.84
CA LEU A 2 -42.61 7.23 -41.96
C LEU A 2 -41.08 7.46 -41.80
N ILE A 3 -40.33 6.48 -42.31
CA ILE A 3 -39.29 6.53 -43.37
C ILE A 3 -38.37 7.76 -43.43
N GLY A 4 -37.05 7.50 -43.35
CA GLY A 4 -35.99 8.40 -43.82
C GLY A 4 -34.68 7.66 -44.05
N ALA A 5 -34.46 7.19 -45.28
CA ALA A 5 -33.22 6.60 -45.78
C ALA A 5 -32.32 7.65 -46.45
N SER A 6 -31.08 7.25 -46.76
CA SER A 6 -30.02 7.94 -47.55
C SER A 6 -29.04 8.72 -46.67
N GLY A 7 -27.73 8.48 -46.66
CA GLY A 7 -26.86 7.95 -47.70
C GLY A 7 -25.99 9.09 -48.23
N LEU A 8 -24.74 9.20 -47.77
CA LEU A 8 -23.71 10.04 -48.38
C LEU A 8 -22.33 9.45 -48.05
N ALA A 9 -21.80 8.75 -49.06
CA ALA A 9 -20.40 8.36 -49.15
C ALA A 9 -19.56 9.61 -49.39
N ALA A 10 -18.55 9.84 -48.56
CA ALA A 10 -17.55 10.88 -48.76
C ALA A 10 -16.23 10.23 -49.17
N THR A 11 -15.89 10.51 -50.43
CA THR A 11 -14.65 10.24 -51.15
C THR A 11 -13.40 10.63 -50.35
N GLN A 12 -12.48 9.69 -50.19
CA GLN A 12 -11.10 9.95 -49.75
C GLN A 12 -10.31 10.63 -50.87
N PRO A 13 -9.61 11.75 -50.62
CA PRO A 13 -8.59 12.23 -51.54
C PRO A 13 -7.32 11.37 -51.40
N ALA A 14 -6.84 10.87 -52.53
CA ALA A 14 -5.55 10.20 -52.67
C ALA A 14 -4.42 11.21 -52.44
N THR A 15 -3.59 10.96 -51.42
CA THR A 15 -2.38 11.72 -51.15
C THR A 15 -1.21 11.16 -51.98
N PRO A 16 -0.44 12.00 -52.69
CA PRO A 16 0.66 11.54 -53.54
C PRO A 16 1.83 11.00 -52.71
N ALA A 17 2.38 9.89 -53.19
CA ALA A 17 3.61 9.27 -52.74
C ALA A 17 4.78 10.27 -52.83
N SER A 18 5.23 10.75 -51.68
CA SER A 18 6.49 11.49 -51.55
C SER A 18 7.58 10.50 -51.17
N ALA A 19 8.51 10.30 -52.10
CA ALA A 19 9.76 9.59 -51.90
C ALA A 19 10.54 10.25 -50.75
N GLN A 20 10.64 9.55 -49.62
CA GLN A 20 11.58 9.90 -48.56
C GLN A 20 12.84 9.07 -48.76
N SER A 21 13.91 9.80 -49.05
CA SER A 21 15.29 9.35 -49.12
C SER A 21 15.65 8.49 -47.92
N ALA A 22 16.15 7.28 -48.21
CA ALA A 22 16.87 6.45 -47.28
C ALA A 22 18.06 7.25 -46.72
N THR A 23 17.88 7.81 -45.53
CA THR A 23 18.98 8.33 -44.73
C THR A 23 19.45 7.14 -43.92
N GLU A 24 20.65 6.70 -44.25
CA GLU A 24 21.41 5.63 -43.61
C GLU A 24 21.56 5.96 -42.12
N SER A 25 20.63 5.46 -41.31
CA SER A 25 20.69 5.55 -39.86
C SER A 25 21.88 4.74 -39.39
N ALA A 26 22.96 5.44 -39.04
CA ALA A 26 24.11 4.86 -38.35
C ALA A 26 23.61 4.00 -37.18
N PRO A 27 24.16 2.79 -36.97
CA PRO A 27 23.75 1.92 -35.88
C PRO A 27 24.01 2.64 -34.57
N THR A 28 22.95 3.14 -33.93
CA THR A 28 22.98 3.64 -32.57
C THR A 28 23.31 2.46 -31.68
N SER A 29 24.61 2.24 -31.44
CA SER A 29 25.11 1.25 -30.50
C SER A 29 24.52 1.61 -29.14
N ARG A 30 23.43 0.93 -28.80
CA ARG A 30 22.79 1.00 -27.49
C ARG A 30 23.92 0.79 -26.47
N PRO A 31 24.25 1.76 -25.60
CA PRO A 31 25.33 1.59 -24.65
C PRO A 31 25.00 0.32 -23.86
N ALA A 32 25.87 -0.68 -23.98
CA ALA A 32 25.72 -1.93 -23.26
C ALA A 32 25.45 -1.56 -21.80
N SER A 33 24.29 -1.96 -21.28
CA SER A 33 23.95 -1.79 -19.88
C SER A 33 25.12 -2.32 -19.09
N ARG A 34 25.91 -1.41 -18.50
CA ARG A 34 27.00 -1.77 -17.61
C ARG A 34 26.33 -2.53 -16.48
N THR A 35 26.44 -3.85 -16.50
CA THR A 35 26.23 -4.67 -15.32
C THR A 35 27.25 -4.15 -14.33
N THR A 36 26.83 -3.26 -13.43
CA THR A 36 27.63 -2.82 -12.30
C THR A 36 28.00 -4.08 -11.54
N LEU A 37 29.25 -4.51 -11.66
CA LEU A 37 29.80 -5.61 -10.88
C LEU A 37 29.55 -5.30 -9.40
N ALA A 38 29.16 -6.32 -8.64
CA ALA A 38 29.02 -6.19 -7.19
C ALA A 38 30.32 -5.56 -6.61
N PRO A 39 30.20 -4.63 -5.64
CA PRO A 39 31.37 -3.99 -5.05
C PRO A 39 32.34 -5.06 -4.53
N THR A 40 33.62 -4.92 -4.89
CA THR A 40 34.63 -5.93 -4.57
C THR A 40 35.34 -5.65 -3.24
N THR A 41 35.14 -4.44 -2.70
CA THR A 41 35.71 -4.01 -1.42
C THR A 41 34.65 -3.42 -0.50
N VAL A 42 34.91 -3.46 0.81
CA VAL A 42 34.05 -2.85 1.84
C VAL A 42 33.92 -1.35 1.62
N ALA A 43 35.00 -0.65 1.24
CA ALA A 43 34.96 0.78 0.96
C ALA A 43 34.10 1.14 -0.26
N GLU A 44 34.12 0.31 -1.31
CA GLU A 44 33.22 0.47 -2.46
C GLU A 44 31.76 0.21 -2.07
N ALA A 45 31.52 -0.78 -1.21
CA ALA A 45 30.20 -1.08 -0.69
C ALA A 45 29.67 0.08 0.18
N GLU A 46 30.46 0.59 1.11
CA GLU A 46 30.13 1.75 1.95
C GLU A 46 29.87 3.02 1.12
N THR A 47 30.69 3.28 0.10
CA THR A 47 30.47 4.39 -0.84
C THR A 47 29.18 4.21 -1.65
N ALA A 48 28.79 2.97 -1.95
CA ALA A 48 27.52 2.63 -2.58
C ALA A 48 26.33 2.62 -1.59
N GLY A 49 26.55 2.97 -0.32
CA GLY A 49 25.52 3.06 0.72
C GLY A 49 25.31 1.77 1.51
N TYR A 50 26.06 0.71 1.24
CA TYR A 50 25.97 -0.51 2.04
C TYR A 50 26.59 -0.25 3.41
N GLN A 51 25.81 -0.43 4.48
CA GLN A 51 26.35 -0.41 5.83
C GLN A 51 27.01 -1.77 6.11
N GLY A 52 28.33 -1.78 6.32
CA GLY A 52 29.05 -3.00 6.65
C GLY A 52 28.52 -3.67 7.92
N ARG A 53 28.57 -5.00 7.96
CA ARG A 53 28.16 -5.82 9.11
C ARG A 53 29.18 -5.69 10.26
N PRO A 54 28.75 -5.45 11.51
CA PRO A 54 29.61 -5.59 12.69
C PRO A 54 30.26 -6.99 12.76
N ALA A 55 31.54 -7.07 13.09
CA ALA A 55 32.30 -8.33 13.02
C ALA A 55 31.78 -9.42 13.99
N ASP A 56 31.03 -9.02 15.02
CA ASP A 56 30.42 -9.86 16.05
C ASP A 56 29.04 -10.40 15.66
N GLU A 57 28.43 -9.92 14.59
CA GLU A 57 27.08 -10.34 14.18
C GLU A 57 27.12 -11.55 13.23
N ARG A 58 26.30 -12.57 13.55
CA ARG A 58 26.10 -13.72 12.66
C ARG A 58 25.25 -13.29 11.47
N GLY A 59 25.55 -13.87 10.30
CA GLY A 59 24.74 -13.67 9.11
C GLY A 59 23.43 -14.43 9.22
N GLY A 60 22.43 -13.99 8.47
CA GLY A 60 21.20 -14.76 8.29
C GLY A 60 21.49 -16.07 7.57
N SER A 61 20.48 -16.93 7.51
CA SER A 61 20.57 -18.15 6.73
C SER A 61 19.24 -18.49 6.10
N LEU A 62 19.28 -19.05 4.88
CA LEU A 62 18.10 -19.58 4.21
C LEU A 62 17.36 -20.57 5.12
N LEU A 63 18.11 -21.44 5.81
CA LEU A 63 17.52 -22.43 6.70
C LEU A 63 16.88 -21.77 7.93
N GLY A 64 17.49 -20.73 8.51
CA GLY A 64 16.90 -19.95 9.60
C GLY A 64 15.59 -19.29 9.19
N GLY A 65 15.54 -18.67 8.01
CA GLY A 65 14.30 -18.11 7.47
C GLY A 65 13.21 -19.16 7.18
N LEU A 66 13.60 -20.35 6.69
CA LEU A 66 12.66 -21.48 6.51
C LEU A 66 12.16 -22.03 7.85
N VAL A 67 13.00 -22.05 8.88
CA VAL A 67 12.59 -22.39 10.26
C VAL A 67 11.60 -21.34 10.77
N GLY A 68 11.86 -20.05 10.55
CA GLY A 68 10.91 -18.98 10.85
C GLY A 68 9.58 -19.14 10.11
N LEU A 69 9.62 -19.51 8.83
CA LEU A 69 8.43 -19.63 7.98
C LEU A 69 7.55 -20.83 8.34
N GLY A 70 8.18 -21.98 8.63
CA GLY A 70 7.47 -23.23 8.92
C GLY A 70 7.07 -23.32 10.40
N PRO A 71 7.89 -23.93 11.27
CA PRO A 71 7.58 -24.04 12.69
C PRO A 71 7.48 -22.67 13.38
N GLY A 72 8.22 -21.67 12.91
CA GLY A 72 8.19 -20.31 13.44
C GLY A 72 6.86 -19.57 13.22
N PHE A 73 5.95 -20.08 12.40
CA PHE A 73 4.58 -19.58 12.31
C PHE A 73 3.76 -19.82 13.59
N PHE A 74 4.11 -20.86 14.36
CA PHE A 74 3.42 -21.20 15.60
C PHE A 74 4.13 -20.69 16.86
N VAL A 75 5.42 -20.38 16.73
CA VAL A 75 6.27 -19.89 17.82
C VAL A 75 7.27 -18.92 17.21
N HIS A 76 6.98 -17.64 17.35
CA HIS A 76 7.77 -16.59 16.71
C HIS A 76 9.12 -16.45 17.42
N GLY A 77 10.17 -16.24 16.63
CA GLY A 77 11.55 -16.14 17.12
C GLY A 77 12.36 -17.42 16.94
N LEU A 78 11.75 -18.53 16.48
CA LEU A 78 12.48 -19.77 16.18
C LEU A 78 13.53 -19.58 15.08
N GLY A 79 13.28 -18.73 14.08
CA GLY A 79 14.25 -18.39 13.06
C GLY A 79 15.49 -17.70 13.67
N HIS A 80 15.27 -16.73 14.54
CA HIS A 80 16.33 -16.02 15.26
C HIS A 80 17.10 -16.93 16.24
N ALA A 81 16.39 -17.79 16.97
CA ALA A 81 17.02 -18.77 17.83
C ALA A 81 17.94 -19.71 17.03
N TYR A 82 17.51 -20.11 15.82
CA TYR A 82 18.31 -20.95 14.93
C TYR A 82 19.62 -20.30 14.49
N VAL A 83 19.61 -19.01 14.16
CA VAL A 83 20.85 -18.27 13.79
C VAL A 83 21.69 -17.83 15.00
N GLY A 84 21.22 -18.12 16.22
CA GLY A 84 21.93 -17.87 17.48
C GLY A 84 21.67 -16.50 18.10
N GLU A 85 20.54 -15.86 17.76
CA GLU A 85 20.11 -14.57 18.29
C GLU A 85 19.02 -14.73 19.35
N GLU A 86 19.41 -15.31 20.48
CA GLU A 86 18.46 -15.69 21.54
C GLU A 86 17.70 -14.50 22.13
N ALA A 87 18.34 -13.34 22.26
CA ALA A 87 17.68 -12.14 22.79
C ALA A 87 16.53 -11.66 21.88
N THR A 88 16.76 -11.61 20.58
CA THR A 88 15.74 -11.27 19.58
C THR A 88 14.65 -12.34 19.56
N ALA A 89 15.01 -13.63 19.63
CA ALA A 89 14.06 -14.74 19.66
C ALA A 89 13.07 -14.60 20.83
N TRP A 90 13.56 -14.38 22.05
CA TRP A 90 12.70 -14.20 23.23
C TRP A 90 11.83 -12.96 23.16
N ALA A 91 12.35 -11.87 22.59
CA ALA A 91 11.56 -10.66 22.40
C ALA A 91 10.42 -10.87 21.40
N LEU A 92 10.68 -11.53 20.27
CA LEU A 92 9.65 -11.85 19.28
C LEU A 92 8.58 -12.79 19.85
N PHE A 93 8.98 -13.81 20.62
CA PHE A 93 8.05 -14.68 21.33
C PHE A 93 7.19 -13.91 22.35
N GLY A 94 7.78 -12.96 23.09
CA GLY A 94 7.03 -12.10 24.00
C GLY A 94 5.99 -11.25 23.28
N VAL A 95 6.35 -10.68 22.12
CA VAL A 95 5.44 -9.91 21.26
C VAL A 95 4.30 -10.77 20.74
N GLU A 96 4.58 -12.01 20.34
CA GLU A 96 3.57 -12.99 19.94
C GLU A 96 2.55 -13.23 21.06
N LEU A 97 3.01 -13.51 22.28
CA LEU A 97 2.12 -13.74 23.43
C LEU A 97 1.22 -12.54 23.73
N VAL A 98 1.77 -11.32 23.66
CA VAL A 98 1.00 -10.09 23.83
C VAL A 98 -0.02 -9.94 22.69
N GLY A 99 0.38 -10.20 21.45
CA GLY A 99 -0.50 -10.17 20.29
C GLY A 99 -1.68 -11.13 20.43
N LEU A 100 -1.41 -12.39 20.77
CA LEU A 100 -2.42 -13.42 21.01
C LEU A 100 -3.34 -13.04 22.18
N ALA A 101 -2.81 -12.48 23.26
CA ALA A 101 -3.61 -12.00 24.38
C ALA A 101 -4.58 -10.89 23.95
N LEU A 102 -4.11 -9.89 23.18
CA LEU A 102 -4.96 -8.82 22.65
C LEU A 102 -6.05 -9.36 21.70
N MET A 103 -5.70 -10.30 20.82
CA MET A 103 -6.67 -10.96 19.93
C MET A 103 -7.73 -11.73 20.73
N ALA A 104 -7.31 -12.50 21.74
CA ALA A 104 -8.22 -13.25 22.59
C ALA A 104 -9.14 -12.32 23.38
N THR A 105 -8.60 -11.24 23.97
CA THR A 105 -9.40 -10.22 24.67
C THR A 105 -10.40 -9.54 23.72
N GLY A 106 -9.98 -9.14 22.52
CA GLY A 106 -10.89 -8.61 21.49
C GLY A 106 -11.96 -9.61 21.06
N GLY A 107 -11.61 -10.90 21.02
CA GLY A 107 -12.55 -12.00 20.78
C GLY A 107 -13.63 -12.11 21.86
N LEU A 108 -13.25 -12.00 23.15
CA LEU A 108 -14.19 -12.08 24.27
C LEU A 108 -15.23 -10.94 24.24
N PHE A 109 -14.83 -9.72 23.87
CA PHE A 109 -15.77 -8.61 23.64
C PHE A 109 -16.80 -8.90 22.53
N SER A 110 -16.55 -9.85 21.63
CA SER A 110 -17.52 -10.23 20.58
C SER A 110 -18.72 -11.01 21.14
N GLY A 111 -18.56 -11.71 22.26
CA GLY A 111 -19.58 -12.59 22.84
C GLY A 111 -20.67 -11.83 23.61
N GLU A 112 -20.32 -10.71 24.22
CA GLU A 112 -21.21 -9.91 25.08
C GLU A 112 -21.95 -8.82 24.28
N ALA A 113 -21.37 -8.35 23.17
CA ALA A 113 -21.78 -7.15 22.43
C ALA A 113 -22.89 -7.31 21.39
N LYS A 114 -23.69 -8.40 21.39
CA LYS A 114 -24.69 -8.62 20.32
C LYS A 114 -25.74 -7.49 20.17
N ASN A 115 -25.84 -6.56 21.13
CA ASN A 115 -26.89 -5.53 21.17
C ASN A 115 -26.40 -4.07 21.34
N SER A 116 -25.11 -3.79 21.53
CA SER A 116 -24.60 -2.42 21.77
C SER A 116 -23.58 -2.03 20.69
N GLY A 117 -23.95 -1.12 19.79
CA GLY A 117 -23.03 -0.60 18.76
C GLY A 117 -21.77 0.11 19.30
N GLU A 118 -21.67 0.32 20.62
CA GLU A 118 -20.60 1.07 21.29
C GLU A 118 -19.30 0.26 21.51
N GLU A 119 -19.35 -1.07 21.55
CA GLU A 119 -18.14 -1.89 21.79
C GLU A 119 -17.28 -2.13 20.52
N GLY A 120 -17.79 -1.70 19.36
CA GLY A 120 -17.13 -1.87 18.06
C GLY A 120 -15.70 -1.32 17.99
N PRO A 121 -15.44 -0.06 18.40
CA PRO A 121 -14.12 0.55 18.24
C PRO A 121 -13.03 -0.10 19.10
N LEU A 122 -13.31 -0.40 20.39
CA LEU A 122 -12.33 -1.03 21.28
C LEU A 122 -11.99 -2.45 20.83
N ARG A 123 -13.01 -3.24 20.49
CA ARG A 123 -12.83 -4.59 19.94
C ARG A 123 -11.96 -4.57 18.68
N ARG A 124 -12.26 -3.66 17.72
CA ARG A 124 -11.46 -3.50 16.50
C ARG A 124 -10.02 -3.13 16.81
N ALA A 125 -9.80 -2.15 17.70
CA ALA A 125 -8.45 -1.75 18.10
C ALA A 125 -7.64 -2.90 18.73
N LEU A 126 -8.26 -3.71 19.60
CA LEU A 126 -7.62 -4.87 20.23
C LEU A 126 -7.28 -5.96 19.20
N LEU A 127 -8.24 -6.32 18.34
CA LEU A 127 -8.04 -7.32 17.29
C LEU A 127 -6.98 -6.87 16.28
N HIS A 128 -7.02 -5.61 15.86
CA HIS A 128 -6.05 -5.01 14.94
C HIS A 128 -4.64 -5.00 15.54
N SER A 129 -4.50 -4.48 16.76
CA SER A 129 -3.22 -4.43 17.45
C SER A 129 -2.65 -5.83 17.70
N GLY A 130 -3.50 -6.77 18.12
CA GLY A 130 -3.11 -8.16 18.32
C GLY A 130 -2.64 -8.84 17.04
N THR A 131 -3.40 -8.66 15.95
CA THR A 131 -3.05 -9.18 14.62
C THR A 131 -1.75 -8.57 14.10
N LEU A 132 -1.56 -7.26 14.28
CA LEU A 132 -0.33 -6.57 13.92
C LEU A 132 0.88 -7.10 14.69
N LEU A 133 0.78 -7.23 16.01
CA LEU A 133 1.90 -7.75 16.80
C LEU A 133 2.23 -9.19 16.42
N PHE A 134 1.21 -10.02 16.19
CA PHE A 134 1.37 -11.40 15.75
C PHE A 134 2.04 -11.46 14.36
N LEU A 135 1.40 -10.93 13.31
CA LEU A 135 1.96 -10.97 11.94
C LEU A 135 3.29 -10.20 11.82
N GLY A 136 3.43 -9.13 12.58
CA GLY A 136 4.63 -8.31 12.68
C GLY A 136 5.81 -9.11 13.21
N SER A 137 5.62 -9.80 14.34
CA SER A 137 6.67 -10.65 14.93
C SER A 137 6.97 -11.88 14.08
N PHE A 138 5.98 -12.49 13.44
CA PHE A 138 6.19 -13.57 12.47
C PHE A 138 7.07 -13.12 11.30
N THR A 139 6.70 -12.01 10.66
CA THR A 139 7.43 -11.51 9.49
C THR A 139 8.83 -11.04 9.87
N ALA A 140 8.98 -10.39 11.02
CA ALA A 140 10.28 -10.03 11.57
C ALA A 140 11.14 -11.27 11.80
N ASP A 141 10.58 -12.37 12.33
CA ASP A 141 11.31 -13.62 12.53
C ASP A 141 11.80 -14.20 11.19
N VAL A 142 10.91 -14.32 10.22
CA VAL A 142 11.22 -14.86 8.89
C VAL A 142 12.29 -14.04 8.19
N LEU A 143 12.04 -12.73 8.03
CA LEU A 143 12.92 -11.84 7.26
C LEU A 143 14.24 -11.59 7.99
N GLY A 144 14.20 -11.39 9.31
CA GLY A 144 15.39 -11.20 10.13
C GLY A 144 16.26 -12.46 10.16
N ALA A 145 15.68 -13.66 10.18
CA ALA A 145 16.46 -14.90 10.11
C ALA A 145 17.01 -15.21 8.71
N PHE A 146 16.30 -14.80 7.63
CA PHE A 146 16.80 -14.92 6.25
C PHE A 146 18.02 -14.03 6.01
N ASN A 147 17.95 -12.75 6.39
CA ASN A 147 18.99 -11.77 6.09
C ASN A 147 20.05 -11.65 7.19
N GLY A 148 19.66 -11.88 8.44
CA GLY A 148 20.48 -11.60 9.63
C GLY A 148 20.75 -10.11 9.74
N SER A 149 22.03 -9.76 9.85
CA SER A 149 22.51 -8.37 10.02
C SER A 149 22.85 -7.65 8.72
N GLU A 150 22.73 -8.32 7.56
CA GLU A 150 22.94 -7.64 6.29
C GLU A 150 21.81 -6.63 6.04
N PRO A 151 22.12 -5.34 5.81
CA PRO A 151 21.08 -4.35 5.58
C PRO A 151 20.34 -4.70 4.29
N PHE A 152 19.01 -4.59 4.33
CA PHE A 152 18.22 -4.45 3.10
C PHE A 152 18.81 -3.29 2.27
N SER A 153 18.78 -3.44 0.95
CA SER A 153 19.47 -2.52 0.01
C SER A 153 19.28 -1.05 0.42
N PRO A 154 20.34 -0.21 0.36
CA PRO A 154 20.26 1.16 0.80
C PRO A 154 19.14 1.92 0.10
N ASP A 155 18.45 2.72 0.92
CA ASP A 155 17.32 3.60 0.63
C ASP A 155 17.12 3.90 -0.85
N SER A 156 16.12 3.26 -1.46
CA SER A 156 15.44 3.87 -2.59
C SER A 156 14.76 5.12 -2.03
N THR A 157 15.45 6.25 -2.13
CA THR A 157 15.00 7.57 -1.70
C THR A 157 13.91 8.06 -2.66
N ARG A 158 12.75 7.38 -2.63
CA ARG A 158 11.50 7.97 -3.13
C ARG A 158 10.92 8.81 -2.00
N THR A 159 11.48 10.00 -1.81
CA THR A 159 10.95 10.95 -0.82
C THR A 159 10.66 12.32 -1.41
N GLU A 160 11.09 12.59 -2.64
CA GLU A 160 11.02 13.92 -3.23
C GLU A 160 10.67 13.87 -4.71
N GLY A 161 9.76 14.77 -5.11
CA GLY A 161 9.31 14.92 -6.50
C GLY A 161 7.83 14.60 -6.67
N ALA A 162 7.39 14.63 -7.91
CA ALA A 162 6.03 14.30 -8.30
C ALA A 162 6.03 13.03 -9.16
N VAL A 163 5.12 12.10 -8.89
CA VAL A 163 4.91 10.92 -9.73
C VAL A 163 3.47 10.90 -10.18
N PHE A 164 3.26 10.90 -11.49
CA PHE A 164 1.96 10.67 -12.09
C PHE A 164 1.82 9.19 -12.42
N SER A 165 0.74 8.54 -11.97
CA SER A 165 0.48 7.14 -12.24
C SER A 165 -0.87 6.93 -12.91
N ILE A 166 -0.89 5.92 -13.80
CA ILE A 166 -2.11 5.36 -14.37
C ILE A 166 -2.08 3.87 -14.08
N ALA A 167 -3.22 3.33 -13.67
CA ALA A 167 -3.35 1.93 -13.34
C ALA A 167 -4.69 1.35 -13.76
N TYR A 168 -4.67 0.05 -13.98
CA TYR A 168 -5.86 -0.77 -14.13
C TYR A 168 -6.05 -1.57 -12.84
N ARG A 169 -7.27 -1.55 -12.31
CA ARG A 169 -7.65 -2.38 -11.17
C ARG A 169 -8.81 -3.29 -11.57
N TYR A 170 -8.65 -4.58 -11.27
CA TYR A 170 -9.73 -5.54 -11.25
C TYR A 170 -10.17 -5.76 -9.81
N ALA A 171 -11.47 -5.60 -9.53
CA ALA A 171 -12.06 -5.89 -8.22
C ALA A 171 -13.12 -6.98 -8.38
N ASN A 172 -13.08 -7.98 -7.50
CA ASN A 172 -14.11 -8.99 -7.38
C ASN A 172 -14.69 -8.93 -5.97
N ASP A 173 -15.70 -8.08 -5.82
CA ASP A 173 -16.44 -7.91 -4.58
C ASP A 173 -17.81 -8.61 -4.73
N PRO A 174 -18.20 -9.52 -3.82
CA PRO A 174 -19.52 -10.15 -3.89
C PRO A 174 -20.69 -9.17 -3.74
N LYS A 175 -20.46 -7.96 -3.23
CA LYS A 175 -21.49 -6.94 -2.98
C LYS A 175 -21.71 -6.03 -4.19
N THR A 176 -20.72 -5.90 -5.08
CA THR A 176 -20.78 -4.99 -6.23
C THR A 176 -20.48 -5.75 -7.53
N GLN A 177 -21.23 -5.47 -8.59
CA GLN A 177 -20.96 -6.08 -9.91
C GLN A 177 -19.87 -5.36 -10.70
N LEU A 178 -19.31 -4.31 -10.12
CA LEU A 178 -18.35 -3.40 -10.72
C LEU A 178 -16.95 -3.98 -10.57
N ARG A 179 -16.30 -4.25 -11.71
CA ARG A 179 -15.08 -5.07 -11.72
C ARG A 179 -13.86 -4.38 -12.27
N HIS A 180 -14.03 -3.41 -13.16
CA HIS A 180 -12.93 -2.89 -13.96
C HIS A 180 -12.82 -1.39 -13.73
N HIS A 181 -11.64 -0.97 -13.29
CA HIS A 181 -11.37 0.40 -12.90
C HIS A 181 -10.13 0.94 -13.60
N LEU A 182 -10.19 2.20 -13.99
CA LEU A 182 -9.08 3.02 -14.41
C LEU A 182 -8.75 4.00 -13.30
N VAL A 183 -7.56 3.89 -12.73
CA VAL A 183 -7.08 4.75 -11.65
C VAL A 183 -6.01 5.68 -12.19
N ALA A 184 -6.14 6.97 -11.90
CA ALA A 184 -5.13 7.98 -12.14
C ALA A 184 -4.78 8.68 -10.83
N ALA A 185 -3.51 8.84 -10.52
CA ALA A 185 -3.07 9.55 -9.33
C ALA A 185 -1.85 10.43 -9.62
N LEU A 186 -1.72 11.51 -8.85
CA LEU A 186 -0.51 12.31 -8.80
C LEU A 186 -0.03 12.30 -7.36
N GLU A 187 1.17 11.81 -7.10
CA GLU A 187 1.78 11.86 -5.78
C GLU A 187 2.90 12.90 -5.78
N ALA A 188 2.70 14.02 -5.08
CA ALA A 188 3.67 15.08 -4.95
C ALA A 188 4.23 15.10 -3.51
N ASN A 189 5.51 14.76 -3.37
CA ASN A 189 6.22 14.73 -2.09
C ASN A 189 7.28 15.84 -2.05
N PHE A 190 7.10 16.79 -1.13
CA PHE A 190 7.98 17.93 -0.90
C PHE A 190 8.64 17.82 0.47
N GLN A 191 9.34 16.72 0.73
CA GLN A 191 10.02 16.37 2.00
C GLN A 191 9.15 16.30 3.26
N ARG A 192 8.47 17.40 3.61
CA ARG A 192 7.55 17.52 4.74
C ARG A 192 6.10 17.45 4.31
N LEU A 193 5.76 17.93 3.12
CA LEU A 193 4.39 17.95 2.62
C LEU A 193 4.19 16.85 1.58
N SER A 194 3.17 16.04 1.74
CA SER A 194 2.68 15.09 0.73
C SER A 194 1.29 15.53 0.27
N ILE A 195 1.07 15.47 -1.04
CA ILE A 195 -0.23 15.76 -1.65
C ILE A 195 -0.50 14.65 -2.67
N ARG A 196 -1.64 13.99 -2.56
CA ARG A 196 -2.04 12.91 -3.46
C ARG A 196 -3.50 13.04 -3.88
N PRO A 197 -3.82 13.81 -4.93
CA PRO A 197 -5.09 13.65 -5.62
C PRO A 197 -5.13 12.33 -6.38
N SER A 198 -6.30 11.68 -6.38
CA SER A 198 -6.57 10.52 -7.22
C SER A 198 -7.98 10.50 -7.76
N LEU A 199 -8.12 9.88 -8.91
CA LEU A 199 -9.36 9.63 -9.63
C LEU A 199 -9.41 8.13 -9.95
N ASP A 200 -10.52 7.49 -9.61
CA ASP A 200 -10.77 6.09 -9.89
C ASP A 200 -12.15 5.97 -10.53
N LEU A 201 -12.15 5.49 -11.76
CA LEU A 201 -13.33 5.40 -12.61
C LEU A 201 -13.59 3.96 -12.97
N GLU A 202 -14.80 3.49 -12.65
CA GLU A 202 -15.29 2.23 -13.17
C GLU A 202 -15.55 2.37 -14.69
N THR A 203 -15.29 1.31 -15.46
CA THR A 203 -15.34 1.33 -16.93
C THR A 203 -16.71 1.67 -17.53
N ALA A 204 -17.82 1.24 -16.93
CA ALA A 204 -19.17 1.63 -17.31
C ALA A 204 -19.59 3.01 -16.75
N LEU A 205 -18.73 3.62 -15.90
CA LEU A 205 -18.95 4.88 -15.19
C LEU A 205 -20.11 4.83 -14.19
N ASP A 206 -20.46 3.63 -13.74
CA ASP A 206 -21.47 3.38 -12.71
C ASP A 206 -20.95 3.76 -11.33
N GLU A 207 -19.63 3.82 -11.17
CA GLU A 207 -18.97 4.29 -9.96
C GLU A 207 -17.81 5.23 -10.29
N ARG A 208 -17.71 6.32 -9.52
CA ARG A 208 -16.65 7.33 -9.65
C ARG A 208 -16.14 7.70 -8.28
N ARG A 209 -14.83 7.66 -8.11
CA ARG A 209 -14.16 7.98 -6.86
C ARG A 209 -13.16 9.10 -7.08
N TYR A 210 -13.25 10.11 -6.23
CA TYR A 210 -12.32 11.22 -6.18
C TYR A 210 -11.72 11.24 -4.78
N ALA A 211 -10.41 11.38 -4.68
CA ALA A 211 -9.75 11.53 -3.39
C ALA A 211 -8.71 12.64 -3.44
N LEU A 212 -8.50 13.27 -2.30
CA LEU A 212 -7.38 14.16 -2.04
C LEU A 212 -6.83 13.80 -0.65
N ASP A 213 -5.58 13.34 -0.64
CA ASP A 213 -4.83 13.09 0.58
C ASP A 213 -3.77 14.20 0.76
N VAL A 214 -3.67 14.78 1.94
CA VAL A 214 -2.68 15.80 2.29
C VAL A 214 -2.04 15.44 3.62
N GLY A 215 -0.72 15.27 3.64
CA GLY A 215 0.04 14.90 4.82
C GLY A 215 1.18 15.87 5.12
N LEU A 216 1.45 16.10 6.40
CA LEU A 216 2.56 16.90 6.91
C LEU A 216 3.41 16.06 7.87
N ARG A 217 4.67 15.80 7.50
CA ARG A 217 5.67 15.16 8.38
C ARG A 217 6.09 16.14 9.47
N VAL A 218 5.58 15.92 10.68
CA VAL A 218 5.79 16.78 11.85
C VAL A 218 7.02 16.40 12.65
N LEU A 219 7.40 15.12 12.64
CA LEU A 219 8.61 14.61 13.30
C LEU A 219 9.41 13.77 12.32
N LYS A 220 10.74 13.86 12.41
CA LYS A 220 11.70 12.98 11.74
C LYS A 220 12.54 12.28 12.82
N GLY A 221 12.75 10.98 12.66
CA GLY A 221 13.62 10.20 13.53
C GLY A 221 15.09 10.31 13.14
N ASP A 222 15.91 9.47 13.76
CA ASP A 222 17.35 9.35 13.45
C ASP A 222 17.57 8.72 12.07
N ASP A 223 16.69 7.81 11.67
CA ASP A 223 16.62 7.26 10.31
C ASP A 223 15.82 8.22 9.40
N PRO A 224 16.29 8.50 8.16
CA PRO A 224 15.59 9.40 7.24
C PRO A 224 14.18 8.93 6.86
N HIS A 225 13.87 7.64 7.03
CA HIS A 225 12.55 7.08 6.81
C HIS A 225 11.66 7.11 8.04
N ASP A 226 12.21 7.34 9.21
CA ASP A 226 11.44 7.44 10.45
C ASP A 226 10.74 8.78 10.50
N HIS A 227 9.41 8.74 10.59
CA HIS A 227 8.63 9.95 10.67
C HIS A 227 7.26 9.75 11.33
N LEU A 228 6.75 10.84 11.88
CA LEU A 228 5.33 11.02 12.18
C LEU A 228 4.76 12.03 11.18
N GLU A 229 3.71 11.62 10.49
CA GLU A 229 2.92 12.43 9.57
C GLU A 229 1.52 12.62 10.15
N LEU A 230 1.04 13.86 10.13
CA LEU A 230 -0.35 14.21 10.40
C LEU A 230 -0.98 14.67 9.10
N GLY A 231 -2.18 14.23 8.81
CA GLY A 231 -2.82 14.60 7.56
C GLY A 231 -4.33 14.54 7.60
N ALA A 232 -4.91 14.84 6.45
CA ALA A 232 -6.33 14.74 6.20
C ALA A 232 -6.58 14.14 4.83
N ARG A 233 -7.63 13.33 4.72
CA ARG A 233 -8.07 12.74 3.47
C ARG A 233 -9.55 13.08 3.25
N GLY A 234 -9.82 13.70 2.11
CA GLY A 234 -11.17 13.90 1.59
C GLY A 234 -11.44 12.91 0.47
N ARG A 235 -12.62 12.29 0.46
CA ARG A 235 -13.08 11.47 -0.68
C ARG A 235 -14.51 11.78 -1.04
N ARG A 236 -14.83 11.46 -2.28
CA ARG A 236 -16.18 11.43 -2.81
C ARG A 236 -16.36 10.19 -3.67
N LEU A 237 -17.36 9.39 -3.32
CA LEU A 237 -17.85 8.24 -4.06
C LEU A 237 -19.19 8.64 -4.68
N GLU A 238 -19.36 8.40 -5.98
CA GLU A 238 -20.60 8.61 -6.69
C GLU A 238 -21.01 7.29 -7.33
N ILE A 239 -22.27 6.88 -7.13
CA ILE A 239 -22.89 5.72 -7.79
C ILE A 239 -24.14 6.22 -8.52
N PRO A 240 -24.00 6.84 -9.71
CA PRO A 240 -25.10 7.51 -10.39
C PRO A 240 -26.28 6.58 -10.70
N THR A 241 -26.01 5.31 -11.01
CA THR A 241 -27.04 4.29 -11.29
C THR A 241 -27.98 4.06 -10.11
N GLU A 242 -27.46 4.16 -8.88
CA GLU A 242 -28.23 4.05 -7.64
C GLU A 242 -28.75 5.40 -7.14
N GLY A 243 -28.33 6.50 -7.75
CA GLY A 243 -28.64 7.84 -7.29
C GLY A 243 -28.05 8.13 -5.91
N THR A 244 -26.90 7.53 -5.58
CA THR A 244 -26.24 7.71 -4.28
C THR A 244 -24.89 8.38 -4.44
N ALA A 245 -24.50 9.15 -3.42
CA ALA A 245 -23.13 9.62 -3.27
C ALA A 245 -22.74 9.58 -1.80
N ALA A 246 -21.47 9.31 -1.53
CA ALA A 246 -20.89 9.42 -0.19
C ALA A 246 -19.70 10.38 -0.25
N ARG A 247 -19.55 11.21 0.77
CA ARG A 247 -18.37 12.04 0.99
C ARG A 247 -17.75 11.68 2.33
N SER A 248 -16.45 11.50 2.38
CA SER A 248 -15.75 11.22 3.63
C SER A 248 -14.69 12.28 3.88
N LEU A 249 -14.57 12.73 5.12
CA LEU A 249 -13.44 13.51 5.59
C LEU A 249 -12.85 12.84 6.82
N GLU A 250 -11.57 12.54 6.78
CA GLU A 250 -10.84 11.97 7.91
C GLU A 250 -9.56 12.75 8.20
N GLY A 251 -9.24 12.87 9.49
CA GLY A 251 -7.92 13.23 9.96
C GLY A 251 -7.16 11.98 10.34
N TYR A 252 -5.86 11.95 10.09
CA TYR A 252 -5.03 10.78 10.40
C TYR A 252 -3.68 11.15 11.00
N ALA A 253 -3.15 10.20 11.77
CA ALA A 253 -1.75 10.14 12.18
C ALA A 253 -1.13 8.88 11.58
N LYS A 254 -0.06 9.06 10.81
CA LYS A 254 0.72 7.97 10.20
C LYS A 254 2.13 8.01 10.75
N TRP A 255 2.66 6.88 11.17
CA TRP A 255 4.06 6.79 11.57
C TRP A 255 4.74 5.62 10.88
N LYS A 256 6.02 5.84 10.55
CA LYS A 256 6.93 4.85 9.99
C LYS A 256 8.14 4.79 10.90
N VAL A 257 8.51 3.58 11.31
CA VAL A 257 9.63 3.32 12.22
C VAL A 257 10.45 2.15 11.68
N ASN A 258 11.76 2.32 11.57
CA ASN A 258 12.70 1.27 11.25
C ASN A 258 12.80 0.31 12.45
N LEU A 259 12.39 -0.94 12.24
CA LEU A 259 12.44 -1.96 13.29
C LEU A 259 13.89 -2.27 13.72
N GLY A 260 14.88 -1.91 12.89
CA GLY A 260 16.31 -1.90 13.20
C GLY A 260 16.68 -1.16 14.49
N HIS A 261 15.86 -0.19 14.92
CA HIS A 261 16.05 0.50 16.20
C HIS A 261 15.76 -0.37 17.42
N ILE A 262 14.90 -1.39 17.25
CA ILE A 262 14.50 -2.33 18.31
C ILE A 262 15.28 -3.64 18.14
N PHE A 263 15.27 -4.21 16.94
CA PHE A 263 15.94 -5.46 16.59
C PHE A 263 16.91 -5.21 15.44
N ARG A 264 18.22 -5.24 15.71
CA ARG A 264 19.24 -4.86 14.73
C ARG A 264 19.15 -5.62 13.40
N THR A 265 18.78 -6.90 13.44
CA THR A 265 18.58 -7.76 12.26
C THR A 265 17.38 -7.41 11.39
N THR A 266 16.51 -6.52 11.87
CA THR A 266 15.38 -6.01 11.11
C THR A 266 15.66 -4.62 10.51
N ARG A 267 16.93 -4.19 10.46
CA ARG A 267 17.30 -2.91 9.85
C ARG A 267 16.89 -2.85 8.39
N GLY A 268 16.04 -1.88 8.05
CA GLY A 268 15.48 -1.72 6.70
C GLY A 268 14.13 -2.43 6.50
N LEU A 269 13.63 -3.10 7.54
CA LEU A 269 12.23 -3.45 7.70
C LEU A 269 11.55 -2.33 8.49
N PHE A 270 10.53 -1.73 7.90
CA PHE A 270 9.82 -0.60 8.51
C PHE A 270 8.43 -1.03 8.92
N LEU A 271 8.07 -0.71 10.16
CA LEU A 271 6.71 -0.78 10.63
C LEU A 271 5.99 0.52 10.29
N VAL A 272 4.94 0.43 9.49
CA VAL A 272 4.11 1.57 9.09
C VAL A 272 2.74 1.40 9.71
N ASN A 273 2.26 2.44 10.38
CA ASN A 273 0.92 2.45 10.95
C ASN A 273 0.22 3.76 10.58
N ARG A 274 -1.10 3.69 10.49
CA ARG A 274 -2.00 4.82 10.30
C ARG A 274 -3.23 4.60 11.17
N LEU A 275 -3.52 5.60 11.99
CA LEU A 275 -4.76 5.74 12.74
C LEU A 275 -5.52 6.92 12.14
N ALA A 276 -6.74 6.69 11.68
CA ALA A 276 -7.59 7.75 11.13
C ALA A 276 -8.97 7.74 11.80
N LEU A 277 -9.49 8.95 12.03
CA LEU A 277 -10.84 9.19 12.52
C LEU A 277 -11.55 10.06 11.48
N GLY A 278 -12.72 9.61 11.05
CA GLY A 278 -13.44 10.24 9.97
C GLY A 278 -14.93 10.31 10.18
N LEU A 279 -15.55 11.10 9.31
CA LEU A 279 -16.99 11.19 9.13
C LEU A 279 -17.30 10.88 7.68
N GLU A 280 -18.19 9.94 7.46
CA GLU A 280 -18.78 9.67 6.16
C GLU A 280 -20.21 10.20 6.12
N GLN A 281 -20.53 10.93 5.07
CA GLN A 281 -21.82 11.58 4.89
C GLN A 281 -22.42 11.12 3.57
N TYR A 282 -23.63 10.62 3.63
CA TYR A 282 -24.31 10.01 2.50
C TYR A 282 -25.39 10.93 1.96
N GLN A 283 -25.58 10.89 0.65
CA GLN A 283 -26.47 11.74 -0.10
C GLN A 283 -27.29 10.88 -1.05
N LEU A 284 -28.60 11.10 -1.07
CA LEU A 284 -29.56 10.42 -1.93
C LEU A 284 -30.13 11.40 -2.94
N ALA A 285 -30.13 11.01 -4.21
CA ALA A 285 -30.77 11.76 -5.27
C ALA A 285 -32.28 11.58 -5.20
N ALA A 286 -33.01 12.60 -5.67
CA ALA A 286 -34.46 12.51 -5.80
C ALA A 286 -34.91 11.49 -6.88
N LYS A 287 -34.00 11.11 -7.80
CA LYS A 287 -34.25 10.18 -8.91
C LYS A 287 -33.02 9.33 -9.18
N LEU A 288 -33.24 8.07 -9.54
CA LEU A 288 -32.18 7.18 -10.03
C LEU A 288 -31.58 7.73 -11.33
N GLY A 289 -30.26 7.61 -11.48
CA GLY A 289 -29.50 8.17 -12.60
C GLY A 289 -28.99 9.59 -12.38
N ASP A 290 -29.52 10.32 -11.39
CA ASP A 290 -29.03 11.64 -11.01
C ASP A 290 -27.94 11.51 -9.94
N THR A 291 -26.89 12.33 -10.01
CA THR A 291 -25.87 12.42 -8.96
C THR A 291 -26.16 13.62 -8.06
N PRO A 292 -26.29 13.44 -6.72
CA PRO A 292 -26.44 14.56 -5.81
C PRO A 292 -25.29 15.57 -5.99
N PRO A 293 -25.55 16.89 -6.02
CA PRO A 293 -24.49 17.87 -6.17
C PRO A 293 -23.50 17.79 -4.99
N PRO A 294 -22.21 18.15 -5.18
CA PRO A 294 -21.18 18.00 -4.13
C PRO A 294 -21.51 18.64 -2.78
N LEU A 295 -22.28 19.73 -2.82
CA LEU A 295 -22.67 20.52 -1.65
C LEU A 295 -24.11 20.26 -1.19
N ALA A 296 -24.74 19.17 -1.65
CA ALA A 296 -26.02 18.75 -1.08
C ALA A 296 -25.89 18.50 0.43
N GLU A 297 -27.00 18.71 1.14
CA GLU A 297 -27.15 18.29 2.53
C GLU A 297 -27.01 16.76 2.61
N SER A 298 -26.45 16.26 3.72
CA SER A 298 -26.36 14.82 3.93
C SER A 298 -27.65 14.28 4.54
N ASP A 299 -28.07 13.11 4.09
CA ASP A 299 -29.23 12.40 4.63
C ASP A 299 -28.87 11.64 5.91
N PHE A 300 -27.65 11.14 5.98
CA PHE A 300 -27.12 10.45 7.16
C PHE A 300 -25.60 10.55 7.23
N ASP A 301 -25.12 10.55 8.47
CA ASP A 301 -23.71 10.71 8.81
C ASP A 301 -23.26 9.51 9.67
N SER A 302 -22.07 8.97 9.39
CA SER A 302 -21.52 7.81 10.08
C SER A 302 -20.06 8.09 10.47
N PRO A 303 -19.75 8.26 11.77
CA PRO A 303 -18.38 8.35 12.22
C PRO A 303 -17.70 6.99 12.05
N TYR A 304 -16.43 7.00 11.65
CA TYR A 304 -15.67 5.77 11.49
C TYR A 304 -14.24 5.90 12.00
N LEU A 305 -13.68 4.75 12.37
CA LEU A 305 -12.29 4.55 12.74
C LEU A 305 -11.65 3.69 11.65
N ALA A 306 -10.57 4.18 11.06
CA ALA A 306 -9.77 3.42 10.13
C ALA A 306 -8.37 3.16 10.73
N LEU A 307 -7.95 1.90 10.67
CA LEU A 307 -6.66 1.42 11.15
C LEU A 307 -5.95 0.75 9.99
N SER A 308 -4.70 1.12 9.75
CA SER A 308 -3.84 0.44 8.77
C SER A 308 -2.50 0.20 9.41
N SER A 309 -2.02 -1.03 9.33
CA SER A 309 -0.71 -1.38 9.84
C SER A 309 -0.03 -2.31 8.86
N GLY A 310 1.24 -2.07 8.58
CA GLY A 310 1.97 -2.85 7.60
C GLY A 310 3.46 -2.86 7.85
N LEU A 311 4.11 -3.76 7.13
CA LEU A 311 5.54 -3.89 7.07
C LEU A 311 6.00 -3.52 5.66
N GLU A 312 7.02 -2.68 5.59
CA GLU A 312 7.64 -2.27 4.34
C GLU A 312 9.11 -2.70 4.33
N VAL A 313 9.58 -3.20 3.20
CA VAL A 313 10.95 -3.66 3.05
C VAL A 313 11.48 -3.36 1.65
N ASN A 314 12.72 -2.87 1.58
CA ASN A 314 13.43 -2.69 0.31
C ASN A 314 14.13 -4.00 -0.07
N THR A 315 13.52 -4.81 -0.93
CA THR A 315 14.15 -6.06 -1.39
C THR A 315 15.29 -5.83 -2.37
N GLY A 316 15.40 -4.61 -2.91
CA GLY A 316 16.51 -4.13 -3.73
C GLY A 316 16.54 -2.61 -3.81
N LYS A 317 17.55 -2.04 -4.44
CA LYS A 317 17.70 -0.57 -4.61
C LYS A 317 16.50 0.08 -5.29
N ASP A 318 15.83 -0.65 -6.17
CA ASP A 318 14.70 -0.15 -6.96
C ASP A 318 13.45 -1.02 -6.73
N THR A 319 13.43 -1.89 -5.71
CA THR A 319 12.29 -2.78 -5.43
C THR A 319 11.83 -2.62 -3.99
N HIS A 320 10.59 -2.20 -3.81
CA HIS A 320 9.94 -2.06 -2.52
C HIS A 320 8.77 -3.05 -2.42
N LEU A 321 8.67 -3.70 -1.27
CA LEU A 321 7.60 -4.62 -0.95
C LEU A 321 6.91 -4.13 0.33
N ALA A 322 5.59 -4.07 0.31
CA ALA A 322 4.77 -3.76 1.47
C ALA A 322 3.71 -4.84 1.68
N LEU A 323 3.53 -5.25 2.93
CA LEU A 323 2.43 -6.09 3.38
C LEU A 323 1.68 -5.34 4.46
N SER A 324 0.41 -5.05 4.25
CA SER A 324 -0.43 -4.28 5.18
C SER A 324 -1.70 -5.03 5.53
N PHE A 325 -2.21 -4.79 6.74
CA PHE A 325 -3.54 -5.13 7.18
C PHE A 325 -4.32 -3.84 7.41
N VAL A 326 -5.46 -3.72 6.75
CA VAL A 326 -6.25 -2.49 6.69
C VAL A 326 -7.67 -2.76 7.17
N GLN A 327 -8.06 -2.10 8.24
CA GLN A 327 -9.43 -2.01 8.72
C GLN A 327 -9.97 -0.61 8.40
N ASP A 328 -10.62 -0.48 7.26
CA ASP A 328 -11.25 0.77 6.85
C ASP A 328 -12.60 0.44 6.21
N SER A 329 -13.70 0.91 6.81
CA SER A 329 -15.06 0.67 6.30
C SER A 329 -15.34 1.38 4.99
N THR A 330 -14.51 2.36 4.67
CA THR A 330 -14.59 3.16 3.45
C THR A 330 -13.58 2.71 2.39
N ALA A 331 -12.89 1.59 2.65
CA ALA A 331 -11.97 1.00 1.70
C ALA A 331 -12.70 0.43 0.49
N GLU A 332 -11.95 0.31 -0.59
CA GLU A 332 -12.45 -0.04 -1.91
C GLU A 332 -12.89 -1.50 -2.01
N VAL A 333 -12.15 -2.39 -1.34
CA VAL A 333 -12.52 -3.79 -1.17
C VAL A 333 -13.08 -3.93 0.25
N PRO A 334 -14.36 -4.28 0.38
CA PRO A 334 -14.93 -4.44 1.70
C PRO A 334 -14.18 -5.53 2.48
N ALA A 335 -13.86 -5.18 3.73
CA ALA A 335 -13.48 -6.07 4.80
C ALA A 335 -14.31 -7.38 4.79
N ALA A 336 -13.69 -8.52 5.15
CA ALA A 336 -14.38 -9.80 5.24
C ALA A 336 -15.45 -9.78 6.35
N GLY A 337 -16.72 -9.54 6.05
CA GLY A 337 -17.71 -9.15 7.04
C GLY A 337 -17.42 -7.78 7.68
N LEU A 338 -18.39 -7.24 8.41
CA LEU A 338 -18.40 -5.84 8.92
C LEU A 338 -17.27 -5.49 9.92
N ASP A 339 -16.39 -6.43 10.26
CA ASP A 339 -15.34 -6.25 11.28
C ASP A 339 -13.96 -6.82 10.91
N SER A 340 -13.75 -7.48 9.77
CA SER A 340 -12.44 -8.08 9.45
C SER A 340 -11.74 -7.35 8.32
N GLY A 341 -10.72 -6.56 8.64
CA GLY A 341 -9.92 -5.84 7.65
C GLY A 341 -9.42 -6.73 6.50
N PHE A 342 -8.87 -6.13 5.47
CA PHE A 342 -8.28 -6.85 4.35
C PHE A 342 -6.75 -6.85 4.45
N LEU A 343 -6.13 -7.85 3.81
CA LEU A 343 -4.69 -7.89 3.59
C LEU A 343 -4.38 -7.21 2.26
N GLU A 344 -3.34 -6.40 2.24
CA GLU A 344 -2.81 -5.72 1.06
C GLU A 344 -1.34 -6.12 0.88
N LEU A 345 -0.99 -6.62 -0.30
CA LEU A 345 0.38 -6.87 -0.73
C LEU A 345 0.69 -5.92 -1.88
N ARG A 346 1.66 -5.03 -1.70
CA ARG A 346 2.10 -4.09 -2.73
C ARG A 346 3.56 -4.31 -3.08
N LEU A 347 3.85 -4.43 -4.36
CA LEU A 347 5.19 -4.50 -4.94
C LEU A 347 5.37 -3.30 -5.87
N GLU A 348 6.39 -2.49 -5.60
CA GLU A 348 6.81 -1.38 -6.45
C GLU A 348 8.20 -1.67 -7.00
N HIS A 349 8.39 -1.50 -8.30
CA HIS A 349 9.68 -1.65 -8.94
C HIS A 349 9.98 -0.51 -9.89
N ARG A 350 11.16 0.11 -9.76
CA ARG A 350 11.58 1.24 -10.58
C ARG A 350 12.52 0.82 -11.70
N TYR A 351 12.18 1.24 -12.92
CA TYR A 351 13.02 1.11 -14.10
C TYR A 351 13.71 2.44 -14.39
N GLY A 352 15.01 2.51 -14.09
CA GLY A 352 15.81 3.71 -14.27
C GLY A 352 15.44 4.81 -13.26
N LYS A 353 15.36 6.07 -13.71
CA LYS A 353 15.08 7.22 -12.82
C LYS A 353 13.63 7.69 -12.83
N ALA A 354 12.87 7.35 -13.88
CA ALA A 354 11.59 7.99 -14.16
C ALA A 354 10.40 7.04 -14.15
N THR A 355 10.58 5.74 -14.42
CA THR A 355 9.45 4.82 -14.59
C THR A 355 9.32 3.87 -13.41
N GLU A 356 8.10 3.68 -12.95
CA GLU A 356 7.75 2.77 -11.87
C GLU A 356 6.66 1.81 -12.33
N ILE A 357 6.75 0.55 -11.94
CA ILE A 357 5.67 -0.43 -12.05
C ILE A 357 5.19 -0.76 -10.65
N GLN A 358 3.88 -0.71 -10.46
CA GLN A 358 3.21 -1.08 -9.21
C GLN A 358 2.31 -2.28 -9.46
N VAL A 359 2.45 -3.30 -8.62
CA VAL A 359 1.52 -4.43 -8.54
C VAL A 359 0.96 -4.44 -7.13
N GLU A 360 -0.34 -4.50 -6.98
CA GLU A 360 -0.98 -4.55 -5.69
C GLU A 360 -2.10 -5.59 -5.69
N LEU A 361 -2.18 -6.37 -4.62
CA LEU A 361 -3.18 -7.41 -4.40
C LEU A 361 -3.86 -7.15 -3.05
N GLN A 362 -5.18 -7.11 -3.05
CA GLN A 362 -5.96 -7.00 -1.82
C GLN A 362 -6.86 -8.23 -1.66
N ALA A 363 -7.01 -8.73 -0.43
CA ALA A 363 -7.83 -9.89 -0.12
C ALA A 363 -8.63 -9.70 1.19
N GLY A 364 -9.94 -9.89 1.11
CA GLY A 364 -10.93 -9.76 2.18
C GLY A 364 -12.19 -10.61 1.89
N ASP A 365 -13.39 -10.01 1.94
CA ASP A 365 -14.64 -10.67 1.46
C ASP A 365 -14.59 -10.93 -0.05
N GLY A 366 -13.88 -10.06 -0.74
CA GLY A 366 -13.53 -10.16 -2.15
C GLY A 366 -12.02 -10.14 -2.34
N TRP A 367 -11.60 -9.84 -3.55
CA TRP A 367 -10.20 -9.56 -3.83
C TRP A 367 -10.07 -8.53 -4.93
N SER A 368 -8.96 -7.80 -4.93
CA SER A 368 -8.61 -6.92 -6.05
C SER A 368 -7.17 -7.14 -6.48
N ALA A 369 -6.92 -6.89 -7.77
CA ALA A 369 -5.60 -6.88 -8.35
C ALA A 369 -5.42 -5.56 -9.12
N PHE A 370 -4.33 -4.88 -8.84
CA PHE A 370 -3.98 -3.58 -9.38
C PHE A 370 -2.65 -3.68 -10.10
N LEU A 371 -2.59 -3.12 -11.31
CA LEU A 371 -1.38 -3.00 -12.11
C LEU A 371 -1.26 -1.56 -12.61
N GLY A 372 -0.23 -0.87 -12.14
CA GLY A 372 0.02 0.53 -12.42
C GLY A 372 1.39 0.80 -13.04
N VAL A 373 1.46 1.89 -13.79
CA VAL A 373 2.71 2.49 -14.25
C VAL A 373 2.76 3.94 -13.76
N GLY A 374 3.85 4.29 -13.08
CA GLY A 374 4.17 5.64 -12.63
C GLY A 374 5.27 6.28 -13.48
N TYR A 375 5.19 7.60 -13.66
CA TYR A 375 6.21 8.42 -14.27
C TYR A 375 6.57 9.60 -13.36
N ALA A 376 7.84 9.68 -12.97
CA ALA A 376 8.39 10.80 -12.21
C ALA A 376 8.52 12.04 -13.13
N LEU A 377 7.98 13.17 -12.67
CA LEU A 377 7.88 14.44 -13.40
C LEU A 377 9.06 15.36 -13.16
#